data_AF-A0A432NYA1-F1
#
_entry.id   AF-A0A432NYA1-F1
#
_cell.length_a   1.000
_cell.length_b   1.000
_cell.length_c   1.000
_cell.angle_alpha   90.00
_cell.angle_beta   90.00
_cell.angle_gamma   90.00
#
_symmetry.space_group_name_H-M   'P 1'
#
loop_
_entity.id
_entity.type
_entity.pdbx_description
1 polymer ?
#
loop_
_entity_poly.entity_id
_entity_poly.type
_entity_poly.pdbx_seq_one_letter_code
_entity_poly.pdbx_strand_id
1 'polypeptide(L)'
;MALAPSASKISIRQTLDILDGSFRSVAAGVAEDRYAFWLGSGISFGKVDGLKKIIPRVIEFLRQRIDRADANCAVAAALNRALALAGLSDEEWARVNTGAEFSTWPDRDAIVTRLTNNYARLLEITVAGQPEDYLLWEGVGIAATFANPAIEPDVEHLCMAMLVLEGAASDIATANWDGLVEKAIDELTGGVPKLVVCVRSEDLRQPKLSAQLIKFHGCAVLAVSDEAHYRPFLVARFSQINRWAAALENRAVIGRLTDIAVSKPTLMMGLSAQDSNIQAFFASAEATMRWPWPGDRPSFVFSGDQVGADQEALLRNVYPQVYTAAMRDQINEQSLVKSYANPLLMALLLSVICDKLSGMVELVEGTLDPDGKNAIKQGIVSLRNHLSSLDNGDRLEFVKSFADQTSRIMTMFRDGSAGTAPRRYNPLTSTPLHRIAGDQNIPSTGLAEVAVIAGVLGIGIETGVWALEGVDPSDPSAGIARVKTATASTKMVLAAHGRAAIRLQQNGHIVDDEDAVLVYSAEKPPTMTRSPRSSPGRTGHLGLREVSMYDLLQVTTSSAELMQLFREEAAI
;
A
#
# COMPACT_ATOMS: atom_id res chain seq x y z
N MET A 1 -9.64 5.24 31.01
CA MET A 1 -9.16 4.80 29.69
C MET A 1 -9.01 6.03 28.82
N ALA A 2 -7.85 6.24 28.18
CA ALA A 2 -7.74 7.28 27.18
C ALA A 2 -8.68 6.93 26.01
N LEU A 3 -9.40 7.92 25.46
CA LEU A 3 -10.25 7.71 24.28
C LEU A 3 -9.37 7.21 23.12
N ALA A 4 -9.79 6.13 22.46
CA ALA A 4 -9.09 5.63 21.27
C ALA A 4 -9.04 6.74 20.21
N PRO A 5 -7.90 6.96 19.54
CA PRO A 5 -7.75 8.02 18.54
C PRO A 5 -8.77 7.86 17.40
N SER A 6 -9.16 8.98 16.80
CA SER A 6 -9.93 8.95 15.55
C SER A 6 -9.06 8.43 14.40
N ALA A 7 -9.67 7.84 13.36
CA ALA A 7 -8.95 7.34 12.20
C ALA A 7 -8.11 8.42 11.48
N SER A 8 -8.49 9.69 11.62
CA SER A 8 -7.75 10.85 11.08
C SER A 8 -6.49 11.22 11.85
N LYS A 9 -6.37 10.80 13.11
CA LYS A 9 -5.25 11.15 14.01
C LYS A 9 -4.41 9.95 14.44
N ILE A 10 -4.82 8.75 14.03
CA ILE A 10 -4.12 7.52 14.39
C ILE A 10 -2.73 7.50 13.73
N SER A 11 -1.72 7.08 14.48
CA SER A 11 -0.36 6.86 13.98
C SER A 11 -0.22 5.47 13.35
N ILE A 12 0.88 5.24 12.63
CA ILE A 12 1.21 3.91 12.10
C ILE A 12 1.37 2.91 13.26
N ARG A 13 2.06 3.30 14.34
CA ARG A 13 2.23 2.47 15.54
C ARG A 13 0.89 2.07 16.18
N GLN A 14 -0.02 3.02 16.38
CA GLN A 14 -1.34 2.74 16.94
C GLN A 14 -2.18 1.86 16.00
N THR A 15 -1.99 1.99 14.69
CA THR A 15 -2.66 1.14 13.70
C THR A 15 -2.10 -0.29 13.76
N LEU A 16 -0.79 -0.46 13.94
CA LEU A 16 -0.19 -1.78 14.21
C LEU A 16 -0.77 -2.42 15.48
N ASP A 17 -1.01 -1.67 16.54
CA ASP A 17 -1.64 -2.23 17.76
C ASP A 17 -3.05 -2.79 17.49
N ILE A 18 -3.82 -2.16 16.60
CA ILE A 18 -5.12 -2.69 16.13
C ILE A 18 -4.91 -4.00 15.34
N LEU A 19 -3.92 -4.01 14.44
CA LEU A 19 -3.58 -5.17 13.61
C LEU A 19 -2.95 -6.31 14.41
N ASP A 20 -2.30 -6.07 15.54
CA ASP A 20 -1.76 -7.12 16.42
C ASP A 20 -2.82 -7.64 17.40
N GLY A 21 -3.82 -6.82 17.70
CA GLY A 21 -4.95 -7.15 18.56
C GLY A 21 -6.14 -7.71 17.79
N SER A 22 -7.26 -6.96 17.80
CA SER A 22 -8.55 -7.43 17.28
C SER A 22 -8.55 -7.76 15.79
N PHE A 23 -7.61 -7.23 15.01
CA PHE A 23 -7.52 -7.45 13.55
C PHE A 23 -6.33 -8.32 13.13
N ARG A 24 -5.77 -9.11 14.04
CA ARG A 24 -4.64 -10.02 13.74
C ARG A 24 -4.91 -11.02 12.62
N SER A 25 -6.12 -11.55 12.55
CA SER A 25 -6.52 -12.45 11.45
C SER A 25 -6.54 -11.75 10.09
N VAL A 26 -6.83 -10.44 10.05
CA VAL A 26 -6.77 -9.64 8.82
C VAL A 26 -5.33 -9.41 8.40
N ALA A 27 -4.46 -9.00 9.33
CA ALA A 27 -3.04 -8.79 9.06
C ALA A 27 -2.35 -10.06 8.53
N ALA A 28 -2.57 -11.20 9.20
CA ALA A 28 -2.08 -12.50 8.74
C ALA A 28 -2.68 -12.87 7.38
N GLY A 29 -3.98 -12.65 7.17
CA GLY A 29 -4.64 -12.91 5.90
C GLY A 29 -4.08 -12.08 4.73
N VAL A 30 -3.66 -10.84 4.97
CA VAL A 30 -2.96 -10.02 3.97
C VAL A 30 -1.56 -10.59 3.69
N ALA A 31 -0.79 -10.95 4.71
CA ALA A 31 0.53 -11.57 4.53
C ALA A 31 0.46 -12.91 3.77
N GLU A 32 -0.66 -13.61 3.87
CA GLU A 32 -0.97 -14.84 3.13
C GLU A 32 -1.50 -14.60 1.70
N ASP A 33 -1.67 -13.35 1.26
CA ASP A 33 -2.35 -12.99 -0.01
C ASP A 33 -3.78 -13.54 -0.10
N ARG A 34 -4.51 -13.55 1.02
CA ARG A 34 -5.90 -14.05 1.09
C ARG A 34 -6.95 -12.95 1.01
N TYR A 35 -6.59 -11.68 1.12
CA TYR A 35 -7.52 -10.56 0.89
C TYR A 35 -7.40 -10.02 -0.53
N ALA A 36 -8.53 -9.61 -1.10
CA ALA A 36 -8.58 -8.75 -2.27
C ALA A 36 -8.74 -7.30 -1.83
N PHE A 37 -7.99 -6.39 -2.45
CA PHE A 37 -8.02 -4.97 -2.14
C PHE A 37 -9.03 -4.25 -3.03
N TRP A 38 -9.99 -3.56 -2.41
CA TRP A 38 -11.02 -2.78 -3.10
C TRP A 38 -10.80 -1.30 -2.83
N LEU A 39 -10.26 -0.60 -3.82
CA LEU A 39 -9.76 0.77 -3.67
C LEU A 39 -10.75 1.76 -4.27
N GLY A 40 -11.12 2.78 -3.52
CA GLY A 40 -11.93 3.90 -4.00
C GLY A 40 -11.19 5.22 -3.97
N SER A 41 -11.87 6.31 -4.32
CA SER A 41 -11.23 7.62 -4.55
C SER A 41 -10.54 8.19 -3.31
N GLY A 42 -10.86 7.68 -2.12
CA GLY A 42 -10.22 8.07 -0.87
C GLY A 42 -8.71 7.79 -0.83
N ILE A 43 -8.20 6.81 -1.60
CA ILE A 43 -6.75 6.55 -1.66
C ILE A 43 -5.99 7.58 -2.50
N SER A 44 -6.69 8.30 -3.39
CA SER A 44 -6.15 9.36 -4.24
C SER A 44 -6.41 10.77 -3.66
N PHE A 45 -6.99 10.85 -2.46
CA PHE A 45 -7.35 12.11 -1.83
C PHE A 45 -6.12 12.99 -1.60
N GLY A 46 -6.21 14.27 -1.95
CA GLY A 46 -5.09 15.21 -1.84
C GLY A 46 -4.16 15.24 -3.06
N LYS A 47 -4.13 14.18 -3.88
CA LYS A 47 -3.41 14.14 -5.16
C LYS A 47 -4.31 14.45 -6.35
N VAL A 48 -5.54 13.95 -6.31
CA VAL A 48 -6.54 14.14 -7.36
C VAL A 48 -7.72 14.91 -6.80
N ASP A 49 -8.26 15.84 -7.59
CA ASP A 49 -9.41 16.64 -7.19
C ASP A 49 -10.66 15.76 -7.03
N GLY A 50 -11.22 15.71 -5.81
CA GLY A 50 -12.48 15.03 -5.56
C GLY A 50 -13.70 15.80 -6.06
N LEU A 51 -14.89 15.19 -5.92
CA LEU A 51 -16.17 15.73 -6.41
C LEU A 51 -16.46 17.18 -5.94
N LYS A 52 -16.11 17.52 -4.70
CA LYS A 52 -16.29 18.88 -4.15
C LYS A 52 -15.51 19.97 -4.91
N LYS A 53 -14.44 19.61 -5.62
CA LYS A 53 -13.67 20.51 -6.49
C LYS A 53 -14.06 20.35 -7.96
N ILE A 54 -14.39 19.13 -8.40
CA ILE A 54 -14.85 18.85 -9.77
C ILE A 54 -16.17 19.56 -10.07
N ILE A 55 -17.16 19.46 -9.20
CA ILE A 55 -18.50 20.00 -9.45
C ILE A 55 -18.48 21.51 -9.70
N PRO A 56 -17.82 22.35 -8.87
CA PRO A 56 -17.66 23.77 -9.19
C PRO A 56 -17.06 24.03 -10.57
N ARG A 57 -16.07 23.23 -11.00
CA ARG A 57 -15.44 23.37 -12.32
C ARG A 57 -16.42 23.02 -13.44
N VAL A 58 -17.23 21.98 -13.28
CA VAL A 58 -18.27 21.61 -14.27
C VAL A 58 -19.33 22.70 -14.39
N ILE A 59 -19.79 23.27 -13.26
CA ILE A 59 -20.76 24.37 -13.26
C ILE A 59 -20.17 25.61 -13.92
N GLU A 60 -18.93 25.96 -13.59
CA GLU A 60 -18.23 27.11 -14.20
C GLU A 60 -17.95 26.87 -15.70
N PHE A 61 -17.58 25.64 -16.09
CA PHE A 61 -17.37 25.23 -17.48
C PHE A 61 -18.62 25.46 -18.33
N LEU A 62 -19.79 25.07 -17.81
CA LEU A 62 -21.08 25.31 -18.44
C LEU A 62 -21.36 26.82 -18.52
N ARG A 63 -21.23 27.53 -17.39
CA ARG A 63 -21.50 28.97 -17.31
C ARG A 63 -20.69 29.79 -18.33
N GLN A 64 -19.39 29.52 -18.46
CA GLN A 64 -18.49 30.23 -19.37
C GLN A 64 -18.84 30.03 -20.85
N ARG A 65 -19.52 28.94 -21.18
CA ARG A 65 -19.89 28.56 -22.56
C ARG A 65 -21.34 28.91 -22.92
N ILE A 66 -22.02 29.67 -22.07
CA ILE A 66 -23.34 30.21 -22.40
C ILE A 66 -23.18 31.28 -23.48
N ASP A 67 -23.75 31.02 -24.65
CA ASP A 67 -23.97 32.05 -25.66
C ASP A 67 -25.17 32.90 -25.24
N ARG A 68 -24.92 34.16 -24.84
CA ARG A 68 -25.96 35.08 -24.40
C ARG A 68 -26.78 35.67 -25.55
N ALA A 69 -26.33 35.51 -26.79
CA ALA A 69 -27.07 35.94 -27.97
C ALA A 69 -28.08 34.88 -28.42
N ASP A 70 -27.93 33.62 -28.00
CA ASP A 70 -28.82 32.52 -28.34
C ASP A 70 -29.83 32.22 -27.22
N ALA A 71 -31.09 32.58 -27.45
CA ALA A 71 -32.18 32.29 -26.52
C ALA A 71 -32.42 30.78 -26.29
N ASN A 72 -31.96 29.92 -27.20
CA ASN A 72 -32.07 28.46 -27.11
C ASN A 72 -30.71 27.79 -26.82
N CYS A 73 -29.76 28.52 -26.22
CA CYS A 73 -28.42 28.03 -25.95
C CYS A 73 -28.44 26.68 -25.20
N ALA A 74 -27.95 25.62 -25.86
CA ALA A 74 -27.95 24.26 -25.33
C ALA A 74 -27.17 24.14 -24.01
N VAL A 75 -26.10 24.93 -23.86
CA VAL A 75 -25.28 24.97 -22.65
C VAL A 75 -26.03 25.62 -21.49
N ALA A 76 -26.79 26.70 -21.73
CA ALA A 76 -27.63 27.32 -20.72
C ALA A 76 -28.72 26.34 -20.23
N ALA A 77 -29.34 25.60 -21.14
CA ALA A 77 -30.30 24.56 -20.80
C ALA A 77 -29.67 23.40 -19.98
N ALA A 78 -28.41 23.04 -20.25
CA ALA A 78 -27.67 22.07 -19.45
C ALA A 78 -27.36 22.59 -18.03
N LEU A 79 -26.90 23.84 -17.90
CA LEU A 79 -26.69 24.46 -16.59
C LEU A 79 -27.98 24.51 -15.77
N ASN A 80 -29.11 24.91 -16.38
CA ASN A 80 -30.40 24.95 -15.68
C ASN A 80 -30.83 23.57 -15.19
N ARG A 81 -30.60 22.50 -15.97
CA ARG A 81 -30.86 21.13 -15.51
C ARG A 81 -29.95 20.72 -14.35
N ALA A 82 -28.68 21.13 -14.37
CA ALA A 82 -27.76 20.88 -13.26
C ALA A 82 -28.25 21.57 -11.97
N LEU A 83 -28.65 22.84 -12.05
CA LEU A 83 -29.20 23.56 -10.91
C LEU A 83 -30.53 22.94 -10.44
N ALA A 84 -31.43 22.55 -11.35
CA ALA A 84 -32.66 21.85 -10.98
C ALA A 84 -32.38 20.53 -10.24
N LEU A 85 -31.34 19.78 -10.64
CA LEU A 85 -30.90 18.56 -9.95
C LEU A 85 -30.40 18.83 -8.52
N ALA A 86 -29.81 20.00 -8.28
CA ALA A 86 -29.44 20.45 -6.94
C ALA A 86 -30.67 20.82 -6.08
N GLY A 87 -31.88 20.85 -6.65
CA GLY A 87 -33.12 21.13 -5.92
C GLY A 87 -33.14 22.53 -5.31
N LEU A 88 -32.78 23.56 -6.10
CA LEU A 88 -32.84 24.95 -5.64
C LEU A 88 -34.28 25.35 -5.29
N SER A 89 -34.45 26.09 -4.19
CA SER A 89 -35.69 26.78 -3.86
C SER A 89 -35.92 27.99 -4.78
N ASP A 90 -37.15 28.52 -4.82
CA ASP A 90 -37.47 29.71 -5.61
C ASP A 90 -36.59 30.92 -5.23
N GLU A 91 -36.26 31.06 -3.95
CA GLU A 91 -35.36 32.11 -3.48
C GLU A 91 -33.91 31.90 -3.94
N GLU A 92 -33.42 30.66 -3.91
CA GLU A 92 -32.09 30.32 -4.43
C GLU A 92 -32.02 30.57 -5.93
N TRP A 93 -33.07 30.20 -6.68
CA TRP A 93 -33.20 30.51 -8.11
C TRP A 93 -33.16 32.01 -8.41
N ALA A 94 -33.85 32.83 -7.62
CA ALA A 94 -33.85 34.28 -7.79
C ALA A 94 -32.47 34.92 -7.57
N ARG A 95 -31.57 34.25 -6.83
CA ARG A 95 -30.19 34.70 -6.59
C ARG A 95 -29.18 34.19 -7.61
N VAL A 96 -29.55 33.27 -8.50
CA VAL A 96 -28.67 32.75 -9.54
C VAL A 96 -28.29 33.86 -10.51
N ASN A 97 -26.99 34.15 -10.62
CA ASN A 97 -26.44 35.13 -11.55
C ASN A 97 -25.41 34.49 -12.48
N THR A 98 -25.86 34.01 -13.65
CA THR A 98 -24.98 33.46 -14.71
C THR A 98 -24.03 34.52 -15.31
N GLY A 99 -24.30 35.79 -15.02
CA GLY A 99 -23.45 36.96 -15.23
C GLY A 99 -22.10 36.88 -14.50
N ALA A 100 -22.09 36.35 -13.29
CA ALA A 100 -20.96 36.31 -12.37
C ALA A 100 -20.38 34.90 -12.26
N GLU A 101 -19.09 34.80 -11.89
CA GLU A 101 -18.41 33.52 -11.67
C GLU A 101 -19.10 32.69 -10.60
N PHE A 102 -19.12 31.36 -10.76
CA PHE A 102 -19.74 30.46 -9.78
C PHE A 102 -19.11 30.56 -8.38
N SER A 103 -17.84 30.97 -8.32
CA SER A 103 -17.09 31.22 -7.08
C SER A 103 -17.75 32.28 -6.18
N THR A 104 -18.49 33.23 -6.76
CA THR A 104 -19.10 34.36 -6.04
C THR A 104 -20.58 34.16 -5.73
N TRP A 105 -21.15 32.99 -6.08
CA TRP A 105 -22.57 32.74 -5.87
C TRP A 105 -22.87 32.52 -4.38
N PRO A 106 -23.94 33.13 -3.83
CA PRO A 106 -24.24 33.06 -2.40
C PRO A 106 -24.53 31.62 -1.93
N ASP A 107 -25.18 30.81 -2.76
CA ASP A 107 -25.62 29.45 -2.41
C ASP A 107 -24.65 28.36 -2.91
N ARG A 108 -23.42 28.75 -3.33
CA ARG A 108 -22.44 27.85 -3.96
C ARG A 108 -22.23 26.54 -3.18
N ASP A 109 -21.92 26.64 -1.89
CA ASP A 109 -21.54 25.47 -1.08
C ASP A 109 -22.71 24.50 -0.88
N ALA A 110 -23.93 25.02 -0.77
CA ALA A 110 -25.14 24.21 -0.71
C ALA A 110 -25.38 23.47 -2.04
N ILE A 111 -25.26 24.18 -3.16
CA ILE A 111 -25.40 23.61 -4.52
C ILE A 111 -24.37 22.48 -4.73
N VAL A 112 -23.09 22.74 -4.43
CA VAL A 112 -22.00 21.76 -4.58
C VAL A 112 -22.26 20.53 -3.73
N THR A 113 -22.72 20.70 -2.50
CA THR A 113 -23.03 19.59 -1.60
C THR A 113 -24.17 18.73 -2.14
N ARG A 114 -25.29 19.33 -2.58
CA ARG A 114 -26.44 18.60 -3.13
C ARG A 114 -26.10 17.89 -4.44
N LEU A 115 -25.28 18.51 -5.28
CA LEU A 115 -24.77 17.90 -6.52
C LEU A 115 -23.75 16.80 -6.28
N THR A 116 -22.95 16.86 -5.22
CA THR A 116 -22.03 15.77 -4.85
C THR A 116 -22.80 14.47 -4.61
N ASN A 117 -23.96 14.57 -3.96
CA ASN A 117 -24.85 13.42 -3.72
C ASN A 117 -25.57 12.94 -5.01
N ASN A 118 -25.54 13.74 -6.08
CA ASN A 118 -26.19 13.46 -7.37
C ASN A 118 -25.19 13.46 -8.54
N TYR A 119 -23.90 13.22 -8.28
CA TYR A 119 -22.84 13.44 -9.26
C TYR A 119 -23.06 12.67 -10.57
N ALA A 120 -23.47 11.39 -10.47
CA ALA A 120 -23.69 10.57 -11.65
C ALA A 120 -24.84 11.09 -12.54
N ARG A 121 -25.85 11.72 -11.93
CA ARG A 121 -26.96 12.36 -12.64
C ARG A 121 -26.55 13.72 -13.21
N LEU A 122 -25.65 14.44 -12.55
CA LEU A 122 -25.06 15.67 -13.09
C LEU A 122 -24.28 15.35 -14.37
N LEU A 123 -23.45 14.30 -14.35
CA LEU A 123 -22.65 13.89 -15.49
C LEU A 123 -23.47 13.22 -16.61
N GLU A 124 -24.71 12.79 -16.33
CA GLU A 124 -25.67 12.30 -17.32
C GLU A 124 -26.24 13.43 -18.22
N ILE A 125 -26.13 14.70 -17.79
CA ILE A 125 -26.73 15.81 -18.52
C ILE A 125 -26.06 15.96 -19.89
N THR A 126 -26.81 15.68 -20.95
CA THR A 126 -26.37 15.84 -22.34
C THR A 126 -26.41 17.30 -22.78
N VAL A 127 -25.43 17.75 -23.55
CA VAL A 127 -25.47 19.07 -24.20
C VAL A 127 -25.76 18.84 -25.68
N ALA A 128 -26.83 19.46 -26.22
CA ALA A 128 -27.21 19.24 -27.61
C ALA A 128 -26.05 19.60 -28.57
N GLY A 129 -25.79 18.74 -29.55
CA GLY A 129 -24.68 18.88 -30.48
C GLY A 129 -23.31 18.42 -29.96
N GLN A 130 -23.24 17.92 -28.72
CA GLN A 130 -22.01 17.38 -28.12
C GLN A 130 -22.12 15.87 -27.88
N PRO A 131 -20.98 15.15 -27.76
CA PRO A 131 -20.97 13.75 -27.32
C PRO A 131 -21.67 13.55 -25.98
N GLU A 132 -22.21 12.35 -25.74
CA GLU A 132 -22.96 12.10 -24.50
C GLU A 132 -22.11 12.21 -23.22
N ASP A 133 -20.80 11.99 -23.33
CA ASP A 133 -19.84 12.11 -22.24
C ASP A 133 -19.18 13.50 -22.16
N TYR A 134 -19.70 14.51 -22.87
CA TYR A 134 -19.08 15.84 -22.97
C TYR A 134 -18.79 16.48 -21.60
N LEU A 135 -19.72 16.39 -20.65
CA LEU A 135 -19.48 16.92 -19.30
C LEU A 135 -18.39 16.15 -18.54
N LEU A 136 -18.26 14.86 -18.79
CA LEU A 136 -17.19 14.04 -18.22
C LEU A 136 -15.86 14.37 -18.90
N TRP A 137 -15.78 14.23 -20.22
CA TRP A 137 -14.54 14.35 -20.97
C TRP A 137 -13.97 15.79 -20.90
N GLU A 138 -14.78 16.78 -21.26
CA GLU A 138 -14.38 18.19 -21.35
C GLU A 138 -14.67 18.96 -20.06
N GLY A 139 -15.85 18.76 -19.46
CA GLY A 139 -16.28 19.52 -18.29
C GLY A 139 -15.49 19.20 -17.02
N VAL A 140 -15.30 17.91 -16.72
CA VAL A 140 -14.40 17.46 -15.64
C VAL A 140 -12.94 17.60 -16.08
N GLY A 141 -12.68 17.50 -17.38
CA GLY A 141 -11.33 17.53 -17.94
C GLY A 141 -10.54 16.29 -17.51
N ILE A 142 -10.93 15.12 -18.02
CA ILE A 142 -10.36 13.81 -17.63
C ILE A 142 -8.84 13.81 -17.75
N ALA A 143 -8.31 14.31 -18.88
CA ALA A 143 -6.88 14.33 -19.14
C ALA A 143 -6.10 15.14 -18.09
N ALA A 144 -6.55 16.36 -17.82
CA ALA A 144 -5.87 17.27 -16.88
C ALA A 144 -6.07 16.88 -15.41
N THR A 145 -7.18 16.23 -15.06
CA THR A 145 -7.51 15.88 -13.67
C THR A 145 -6.99 14.51 -13.26
N PHE A 146 -7.14 13.48 -14.11
CA PHE A 146 -6.91 12.08 -13.73
C PHE A 146 -5.77 11.41 -14.51
N ALA A 147 -5.41 11.92 -15.69
CA ALA A 147 -4.31 11.37 -16.50
C ALA A 147 -3.07 12.29 -16.55
N ASN A 148 -3.01 13.31 -15.70
CA ASN A 148 -1.91 14.26 -15.71
C ASN A 148 -0.62 13.58 -15.21
N PRO A 149 0.42 13.44 -16.05
CA PRO A 149 1.64 12.73 -15.68
C PRO A 149 2.43 13.42 -14.57
N ALA A 150 2.17 14.71 -14.30
CA ALA A 150 2.81 15.46 -13.22
C ALA A 150 2.24 15.15 -11.82
N ILE A 151 1.13 14.40 -11.73
CA ILE A 151 0.60 13.98 -10.43
C ILE A 151 1.44 12.81 -9.94
N GLU A 152 2.09 13.00 -8.79
CA GLU A 152 2.94 11.99 -8.16
C GLU A 152 2.12 11.08 -7.22
N PRO A 153 2.44 9.78 -7.15
CA PRO A 153 1.83 8.88 -6.19
C PRO A 153 2.03 9.35 -4.74
N ASP A 154 1.03 9.08 -3.90
CA ASP A 154 1.09 9.27 -2.44
C ASP A 154 1.44 7.97 -1.69
N VAL A 155 1.57 8.08 -0.37
CA VAL A 155 1.76 6.98 0.61
C VAL A 155 0.95 5.74 0.26
N GLU A 156 -0.37 5.88 0.05
CA GLU A 156 -1.28 4.77 -0.23
C GLU A 156 -0.84 3.97 -1.45
N HIS A 157 -0.47 4.66 -2.52
CA HIS A 157 -0.10 4.06 -3.80
C HIS A 157 1.25 3.36 -3.71
N LEU A 158 2.23 4.00 -3.05
CA LEU A 158 3.56 3.43 -2.83
C LEU A 158 3.51 2.20 -1.92
N CYS A 159 2.74 2.26 -0.82
CA CYS A 159 2.54 1.10 0.05
C CYS A 159 1.80 -0.03 -0.66
N MET A 160 0.80 0.29 -1.49
CA MET A 160 0.11 -0.73 -2.28
C MET A 160 1.07 -1.39 -3.28
N ALA A 161 1.90 -0.60 -3.96
CA ALA A 161 2.91 -1.12 -4.87
C ALA A 161 3.93 -2.01 -4.14
N MET A 162 4.40 -1.63 -2.96
CA MET A 162 5.27 -2.48 -2.14
C MET A 162 4.58 -3.78 -1.70
N LEU A 163 3.31 -3.75 -1.29
CA LEU A 163 2.53 -4.96 -0.96
C LEU A 163 2.39 -5.91 -2.16
N VAL A 164 2.22 -5.39 -3.38
CA VAL A 164 2.25 -6.17 -4.62
C VAL A 164 3.62 -6.82 -4.83
N LEU A 165 4.70 -6.07 -4.66
CA LEU A 165 6.08 -6.56 -4.85
C LEU A 165 6.50 -7.58 -3.78
N GLU A 166 5.97 -7.43 -2.57
CA GLU A 166 6.04 -8.43 -1.51
C GLU A 166 5.09 -9.61 -1.76
N GLY A 167 4.26 -9.63 -2.81
CA GLY A 167 3.36 -10.76 -3.09
C GLY A 167 2.24 -10.94 -2.07
N ALA A 168 1.82 -9.86 -1.41
CA ALA A 168 0.73 -9.83 -0.41
C ALA A 168 -0.58 -9.24 -0.96
N ALA A 169 -0.59 -8.80 -2.23
CA ALA A 169 -1.75 -8.16 -2.86
C ALA A 169 -1.85 -8.52 -4.35
N SER A 170 -2.21 -9.76 -4.68
CA SER A 170 -2.27 -10.22 -6.07
C SER A 170 -3.55 -9.84 -6.81
N ASP A 171 -4.65 -9.56 -6.09
CA ASP A 171 -5.94 -9.16 -6.67
C ASP A 171 -6.38 -7.80 -6.11
N ILE A 172 -6.45 -6.81 -7.01
CA ILE A 172 -6.85 -5.44 -6.68
C ILE A 172 -7.99 -5.03 -7.62
N ALA A 173 -9.03 -4.42 -7.08
CA ALA A 173 -10.15 -3.86 -7.83
C ALA A 173 -10.34 -2.39 -7.46
N THR A 174 -10.62 -1.54 -8.43
CA THR A 174 -10.84 -0.10 -8.18
C THR A 174 -11.85 0.55 -9.12
N ALA A 175 -12.56 1.52 -8.57
CA ALA A 175 -13.41 2.47 -9.28
C ALA A 175 -12.63 3.73 -9.74
N ASN A 176 -11.36 3.88 -9.35
CA ASN A 176 -10.60 5.09 -9.64
C ASN A 176 -10.16 5.12 -11.12
N TRP A 177 -10.30 6.28 -11.76
CA TRP A 177 -9.80 6.48 -13.12
C TRP A 177 -8.31 6.82 -13.17
N ASP A 178 -7.76 7.44 -12.13
CA ASP A 178 -6.35 7.87 -12.08
C ASP A 178 -5.39 6.69 -12.16
N GLY A 179 -4.18 6.92 -12.68
CA GLY A 179 -3.15 5.88 -12.83
C GLY A 179 -2.11 5.81 -11.70
N LEU A 180 -2.45 6.21 -10.47
CA LEU A 180 -1.44 6.42 -9.43
C LEU A 180 -0.86 5.12 -8.85
N VAL A 181 -1.64 4.04 -8.78
CA VAL A 181 -1.12 2.71 -8.37
C VAL A 181 -0.16 2.17 -9.43
N GLU A 182 -0.53 2.31 -10.71
CA GLU A 182 0.29 1.92 -11.85
C GLU A 182 1.60 2.70 -11.87
N LYS A 183 1.54 4.03 -11.68
CA LYS A 183 2.71 4.89 -11.62
C LYS A 183 3.61 4.55 -10.43
N ALA A 184 3.05 4.24 -9.26
CA ALA A 184 3.83 3.78 -8.10
C ALA A 184 4.58 2.47 -8.38
N ILE A 185 3.95 1.50 -9.06
CA ILE A 185 4.62 0.27 -9.50
C ILE A 185 5.76 0.60 -10.48
N ASP A 186 5.51 1.47 -11.46
CA ASP A 186 6.50 1.88 -12.46
C ASP A 186 7.73 2.53 -11.81
N GLU A 187 7.51 3.46 -10.88
CA GLU A 187 8.54 4.14 -10.08
C GLU A 187 9.37 3.15 -9.27
N LEU A 188 8.71 2.27 -8.51
CA LEU A 188 9.41 1.31 -7.64
C LEU A 188 10.12 0.21 -8.42
N THR A 189 9.70 -0.10 -9.65
CA THR A 189 10.31 -1.18 -10.45
C THR A 189 11.26 -0.67 -11.51
N GLY A 190 11.34 0.66 -11.70
CA GLY A 190 12.09 1.29 -12.78
C GLY A 190 11.66 0.80 -14.15
N GLY A 191 10.34 0.75 -14.39
CA GLY A 191 9.76 0.39 -15.69
C GLY A 191 9.51 -1.10 -15.92
N VAL A 192 9.80 -1.98 -14.97
CA VAL A 192 9.62 -3.43 -15.17
C VAL A 192 8.16 -3.81 -14.88
N PRO A 193 7.41 -4.37 -15.85
CA PRO A 193 6.00 -4.69 -15.63
C PRO A 193 5.80 -5.70 -14.49
N LYS A 194 4.99 -5.32 -13.49
CA LYS A 194 4.58 -6.18 -12.38
C LYS A 194 3.07 -6.29 -12.19
N LEU A 195 2.31 -5.45 -12.89
CA LEU A 195 0.88 -5.31 -12.73
C LEU A 195 0.16 -5.49 -14.07
N VAL A 196 -0.82 -6.37 -14.12
CA VAL A 196 -1.75 -6.45 -15.26
C VAL A 196 -2.89 -5.47 -15.00
N VAL A 197 -2.99 -4.41 -15.80
CA VAL A 197 -4.06 -3.42 -15.71
C VAL A 197 -5.20 -3.85 -16.62
N CYS A 198 -6.36 -4.12 -16.03
CA CYS A 198 -7.53 -4.61 -16.74
C CYS A 198 -8.67 -3.59 -16.67
N VAL A 199 -9.04 -3.02 -17.82
CA VAL A 199 -10.22 -2.15 -17.96
C VAL A 199 -11.32 -2.87 -18.75
N ARG A 200 -10.92 -3.62 -19.77
CA ARG A 200 -11.81 -4.30 -20.73
C ARG A 200 -11.67 -5.81 -20.64
N SER A 201 -12.66 -6.51 -21.18
CA SER A 201 -12.67 -7.97 -21.23
C SER A 201 -11.44 -8.56 -21.94
N GLU A 202 -10.92 -7.88 -22.97
CA GLU A 202 -9.73 -8.31 -23.72
C GLU A 202 -8.44 -8.23 -22.89
N ASP A 203 -8.36 -7.30 -21.94
CA ASP A 203 -7.16 -7.11 -21.09
C ASP A 203 -6.93 -8.33 -20.17
N LEU A 204 -7.98 -9.11 -19.88
CA LEU A 204 -7.89 -10.37 -19.11
C LEU A 204 -7.05 -11.44 -19.80
N ARG A 205 -6.74 -11.28 -21.10
CA ARG A 205 -5.89 -12.21 -21.85
C ARG A 205 -4.41 -11.96 -21.66
N GLN A 206 -4.02 -10.87 -20.99
CA GLN A 206 -2.61 -10.56 -20.75
C GLN A 206 -1.95 -11.63 -19.86
N PRO A 207 -0.64 -11.91 -20.06
CA PRO A 207 0.10 -12.84 -19.21
C PRO A 207 0.05 -12.43 -17.74
N LYS A 208 -0.05 -13.41 -16.85
CA LYS A 208 -0.04 -13.17 -15.40
C LYS A 208 1.28 -12.53 -14.97
N LEU A 209 1.17 -11.43 -14.21
CA LEU A 209 2.29 -10.78 -13.50
C LEU A 209 2.13 -10.98 -11.98
N SER A 210 2.82 -10.17 -11.18
CA SER A 210 2.75 -10.25 -9.70
C SER A 210 1.35 -9.98 -9.17
N ALA A 211 0.62 -9.04 -9.78
CA ALA A 211 -0.75 -8.73 -9.43
C ALA A 211 -1.59 -8.34 -10.66
N GLN A 212 -2.91 -8.29 -10.45
CA GLN A 212 -3.88 -7.75 -11.38
C GLN A 212 -4.63 -6.58 -10.73
N LEU A 213 -4.75 -5.47 -11.46
CA LEU A 213 -5.57 -4.30 -11.10
C LEU A 213 -6.75 -4.20 -12.05
N ILE A 214 -7.95 -4.46 -11.54
CA ILE A 214 -9.20 -4.38 -12.29
C ILE A 214 -9.84 -3.01 -12.08
N LYS A 215 -9.85 -2.18 -13.12
CA LYS A 215 -10.38 -0.82 -13.10
C LYS A 215 -11.77 -0.79 -13.72
N PHE A 216 -12.75 -1.19 -12.93
CA PHE A 216 -14.09 -1.49 -13.42
C PHE A 216 -14.92 -0.25 -13.78
N HIS A 217 -14.46 0.95 -13.42
CA HIS A 217 -15.02 2.22 -13.92
C HIS A 217 -14.17 2.89 -15.00
N GLY A 218 -13.13 2.22 -15.52
CA GLY A 218 -12.28 2.77 -16.56
C GLY A 218 -10.92 3.27 -16.06
N CYS A 219 -10.09 3.73 -16.99
CA CYS A 219 -8.78 4.30 -16.69
C CYS A 219 -8.55 5.54 -17.55
N ALA A 220 -8.37 6.70 -16.91
CA ALA A 220 -8.15 7.98 -17.58
C ALA A 220 -6.85 7.96 -18.40
N VAL A 221 -5.77 7.37 -17.86
CA VAL A 221 -4.48 7.28 -18.55
C VAL A 221 -4.62 6.50 -19.87
N LEU A 222 -5.25 5.32 -19.82
CA LEU A 222 -5.48 4.52 -21.01
C LEU A 222 -6.45 5.17 -21.98
N ALA A 223 -7.52 5.80 -21.47
CA ALA A 223 -8.49 6.54 -22.30
C ALA A 223 -7.86 7.72 -23.02
N VAL A 224 -6.90 8.44 -22.41
CA VAL A 224 -6.19 9.54 -23.08
C VAL A 224 -5.17 9.01 -24.09
N SER A 225 -4.49 7.89 -23.80
CA SER A 225 -3.54 7.30 -24.75
C SER A 225 -4.21 6.62 -25.95
N ASP A 226 -5.41 6.05 -25.76
CA ASP A 226 -6.16 5.30 -26.76
C ASP A 226 -7.67 5.49 -26.54
N GLU A 227 -8.16 6.65 -27.00
CA GLU A 227 -9.55 7.06 -26.83
C GLU A 227 -10.54 6.05 -27.43
N ALA A 228 -10.27 5.56 -28.64
CA ALA A 228 -11.21 4.70 -29.36
C ALA A 228 -11.54 3.42 -28.58
N HIS A 229 -10.56 2.88 -27.86
CA HIS A 229 -10.69 1.61 -27.16
C HIS A 229 -11.08 1.77 -25.69
N TYR A 230 -10.58 2.79 -24.98
CA TYR A 230 -10.73 2.88 -23.52
C TYR A 230 -11.70 3.98 -23.05
N ARG A 231 -11.93 5.05 -23.84
CA ARG A 231 -12.90 6.11 -23.47
C ARG A 231 -14.33 5.58 -23.25
N PRO A 232 -14.86 4.62 -24.04
CA PRO A 232 -16.19 4.06 -23.81
C PRO A 232 -16.36 3.37 -22.45
N PHE A 233 -15.25 2.98 -21.80
CA PHE A 233 -15.24 2.30 -20.51
C PHE A 233 -15.09 3.25 -19.32
N LEU A 234 -15.03 4.56 -19.53
CA LEU A 234 -15.14 5.54 -18.46
C LEU A 234 -16.59 5.57 -17.96
N VAL A 235 -16.81 5.00 -16.77
CA VAL A 235 -18.12 4.88 -16.12
C VAL A 235 -18.26 5.98 -15.08
N ALA A 236 -19.11 6.97 -15.38
CA ALA A 236 -19.41 8.06 -14.44
C ALA A 236 -20.89 8.44 -14.41
N ARG A 237 -21.60 8.15 -15.50
CA ARG A 237 -22.98 8.56 -15.72
C ARG A 237 -23.95 7.56 -15.10
N PHE A 238 -25.09 8.05 -14.64
CA PHE A 238 -26.10 7.24 -13.97
C PHE A 238 -26.57 6.04 -14.80
N SER A 239 -26.80 6.22 -16.10
CA SER A 239 -27.19 5.16 -17.03
C SER A 239 -26.09 4.11 -17.22
N GLN A 240 -24.83 4.54 -17.31
CA GLN A 240 -23.66 3.65 -17.41
C GLN A 240 -23.52 2.81 -16.15
N ILE A 241 -23.59 3.42 -14.97
CA ILE A 241 -23.48 2.72 -13.67
C ILE A 241 -24.56 1.65 -13.56
N ASN A 242 -25.83 1.99 -13.81
CA ASN A 242 -26.93 1.03 -13.65
C ASN A 242 -26.92 -0.11 -14.67
N ARG A 243 -26.52 0.16 -15.92
CA ARG A 243 -26.45 -0.87 -16.97
C ARG A 243 -25.17 -1.72 -16.87
N TRP A 244 -24.17 -1.28 -16.10
CA TRP A 244 -22.82 -1.82 -16.12
C TRP A 244 -22.78 -3.35 -15.94
N ALA A 245 -23.52 -3.86 -14.95
CA ALA A 245 -23.58 -5.27 -14.62
C ALA A 245 -24.30 -6.14 -15.68
N ALA A 246 -25.16 -5.53 -16.51
CA ALA A 246 -25.90 -6.21 -17.57
C ALA A 246 -25.24 -6.09 -18.95
N ALA A 247 -24.25 -5.20 -19.09
CA ALA A 247 -23.59 -4.90 -20.35
C ALA A 247 -22.73 -6.08 -20.83
N LEU A 248 -22.92 -6.51 -22.09
CA LEU A 248 -22.25 -7.69 -22.65
C LEU A 248 -20.73 -7.49 -22.70
N GLU A 249 -20.29 -6.29 -23.03
CA GLU A 249 -18.89 -5.87 -23.10
C GLU A 249 -18.14 -6.02 -21.77
N ASN A 250 -18.85 -5.97 -20.63
CA ASN A 250 -18.27 -6.05 -19.29
C ASN A 250 -18.33 -7.47 -18.69
N ARG A 251 -19.00 -8.42 -19.36
CA ARG A 251 -19.33 -9.73 -18.78
C ARG A 251 -18.11 -10.50 -18.25
N ALA A 252 -17.00 -10.48 -18.97
CA ALA A 252 -15.79 -11.20 -18.53
C ALA A 252 -15.14 -10.51 -17.32
N VAL A 253 -15.11 -9.17 -17.30
CA VAL A 253 -14.61 -8.38 -16.16
C VAL A 253 -15.48 -8.60 -14.92
N ILE A 254 -16.81 -8.63 -15.09
CA ILE A 254 -17.76 -8.94 -14.01
C ILE A 254 -17.50 -10.34 -13.47
N GLY A 255 -17.40 -11.35 -14.34
CA GLY A 255 -17.10 -12.72 -13.93
C GLY A 255 -15.81 -12.80 -13.12
N ARG A 256 -14.74 -12.12 -13.59
CA ARG A 256 -13.47 -12.07 -12.87
C ARG A 256 -13.58 -11.38 -11.51
N LEU A 257 -14.31 -10.28 -11.40
CA LEU A 257 -14.57 -9.65 -10.11
C LEU A 257 -15.35 -10.59 -9.20
N THR A 258 -16.35 -11.31 -9.72
CA THR A 258 -17.19 -12.20 -8.91
C THR A 258 -16.34 -13.33 -8.36
N ASP A 259 -15.48 -13.92 -9.19
CA ASP A 259 -14.49 -14.91 -8.77
C ASP A 259 -13.61 -14.38 -7.63
N ILE A 260 -13.14 -13.13 -7.72
CA ILE A 260 -12.36 -12.49 -6.65
C ILE A 260 -13.20 -12.37 -5.36
N ALA A 261 -14.42 -11.84 -5.45
CA ALA A 261 -15.26 -11.60 -4.27
C ALA A 261 -15.75 -12.87 -3.56
N VAL A 262 -15.85 -14.00 -4.27
CA VAL A 262 -16.20 -15.30 -3.67
C VAL A 262 -14.98 -16.09 -3.17
N SER A 263 -13.78 -15.84 -3.70
CA SER A 263 -12.57 -16.59 -3.35
C SER A 263 -11.69 -15.90 -2.30
N LYS A 264 -11.75 -14.57 -2.20
CA LYS A 264 -10.97 -13.78 -1.24
C LYS A 264 -11.88 -12.83 -0.45
N PRO A 265 -11.75 -12.79 0.89
CA PRO A 265 -12.26 -11.69 1.70
C PRO A 265 -11.90 -10.31 1.14
N THR A 266 -12.78 -9.35 1.35
CA THR A 266 -12.69 -7.97 0.85
C THR A 266 -12.07 -7.06 1.91
N LEU A 267 -10.97 -6.39 1.54
CA LEU A 267 -10.43 -5.27 2.29
C LEU A 267 -10.66 -3.98 1.49
N MET A 268 -11.60 -3.17 1.95
CA MET A 268 -12.10 -2.00 1.25
C MET A 268 -11.53 -0.71 1.85
N MET A 269 -10.90 0.11 0.99
CA MET A 269 -10.21 1.33 1.40
C MET A 269 -10.58 2.50 0.52
N GLY A 270 -11.01 3.62 1.12
CA GLY A 270 -11.37 4.83 0.39
C GLY A 270 -12.57 4.69 -0.55
N LEU A 271 -13.32 3.58 -0.47
CA LEU A 271 -14.50 3.31 -1.27
C LEU A 271 -15.76 3.44 -0.42
N SER A 272 -16.65 4.35 -0.81
CA SER A 272 -17.94 4.54 -0.13
C SER A 272 -18.94 3.43 -0.46
N ALA A 273 -18.81 2.76 -1.60
CA ALA A 273 -19.80 1.84 -2.16
C ALA A 273 -21.17 2.50 -2.46
N GLN A 274 -21.17 3.81 -2.75
CA GLN A 274 -22.35 4.58 -3.16
C GLN A 274 -22.96 4.12 -4.49
N ASP A 275 -22.13 3.58 -5.39
CA ASP A 275 -22.57 3.21 -6.73
C ASP A 275 -23.33 1.88 -6.74
N SER A 276 -24.49 1.88 -7.39
CA SER A 276 -25.42 0.74 -7.42
C SER A 276 -24.81 -0.52 -8.04
N ASN A 277 -23.88 -0.38 -8.99
CA ASN A 277 -23.20 -1.52 -9.60
C ASN A 277 -22.30 -2.27 -8.61
N ILE A 278 -21.65 -1.57 -7.67
CA ILE A 278 -20.82 -2.21 -6.63
C ILE A 278 -21.71 -3.03 -5.69
N GLN A 279 -22.84 -2.47 -5.26
CA GLN A 279 -23.81 -3.16 -4.40
C GLN A 279 -24.40 -4.41 -5.08
N ALA A 280 -24.83 -4.27 -6.34
CA ALA A 280 -25.38 -5.38 -7.13
C ALA A 280 -24.36 -6.49 -7.36
N PHE A 281 -23.11 -6.10 -7.63
CA PHE A 281 -22.00 -7.02 -7.81
C PHE A 281 -21.77 -7.90 -6.58
N PHE A 282 -21.64 -7.31 -5.39
CA PHE A 282 -21.42 -8.07 -4.16
C PHE A 282 -22.63 -8.91 -3.76
N ALA A 283 -23.85 -8.44 -4.03
CA ALA A 283 -25.05 -9.26 -3.84
C ALA A 283 -25.05 -10.49 -4.76
N SER A 284 -24.60 -10.35 -6.02
CA SER A 284 -24.45 -11.48 -6.94
C SER A 284 -23.37 -12.46 -6.50
N ALA A 285 -22.26 -11.96 -5.94
CA ALA A 285 -21.21 -12.80 -5.36
C ALA A 285 -21.74 -13.60 -4.15
N GLU A 286 -22.48 -12.95 -3.24
CA GLU A 286 -23.13 -13.63 -2.09
C GLU A 286 -24.06 -14.74 -2.54
N ALA A 287 -24.88 -14.49 -3.56
CA ALA A 287 -25.79 -15.49 -4.11
C ALA A 287 -25.07 -16.69 -4.76
N THR A 288 -23.81 -16.48 -5.18
CA THR A 288 -22.96 -17.53 -5.75
C THR A 288 -22.30 -18.36 -4.66
N MET A 289 -21.67 -17.71 -3.68
CA MET A 289 -21.05 -18.35 -2.53
C MET A 289 -21.07 -17.41 -1.33
N ARG A 290 -21.73 -17.86 -0.25
CA ARG A 290 -21.91 -17.08 0.97
C ARG A 290 -20.68 -17.15 1.86
N TRP A 291 -20.29 -16.00 2.37
CA TRP A 291 -19.31 -15.92 3.46
C TRP A 291 -19.97 -16.26 4.80
N PRO A 292 -19.37 -17.13 5.64
CA PRO A 292 -19.89 -17.43 6.97
C PRO A 292 -19.70 -16.25 7.93
N TRP A 293 -20.56 -16.19 8.97
CA TRP A 293 -20.37 -15.30 10.11
C TRP A 293 -20.61 -16.02 11.45
N PRO A 294 -19.66 -15.97 12.41
CA PRO A 294 -18.28 -15.51 12.22
C PRO A 294 -17.49 -16.50 11.33
N GLY A 295 -16.58 -15.98 10.51
CA GLY A 295 -15.61 -16.78 9.75
C GLY A 295 -14.30 -17.01 10.53
N ASP A 296 -13.33 -17.69 9.90
CA ASP A 296 -11.94 -17.76 10.40
C ASP A 296 -11.26 -16.38 10.43
N ARG A 297 -11.72 -15.49 9.54
CA ARG A 297 -11.35 -14.08 9.44
C ARG A 297 -12.57 -13.26 8.98
N PRO A 298 -12.62 -11.94 9.26
CA PRO A 298 -13.70 -11.09 8.76
C PRO A 298 -13.71 -11.04 7.23
N SER A 299 -14.83 -11.42 6.60
CA SER A 299 -14.91 -11.50 5.14
C SER A 299 -15.00 -10.13 4.45
N PHE A 300 -15.44 -9.10 5.18
CA PHE A 300 -15.51 -7.72 4.72
C PHE A 300 -14.89 -6.83 5.80
N VAL A 301 -13.90 -6.05 5.40
CA VAL A 301 -13.18 -5.13 6.29
C VAL A 301 -13.10 -3.77 5.60
N PHE A 302 -13.46 -2.73 6.32
CA PHE A 302 -13.43 -1.34 5.87
C PHE A 302 -12.35 -0.57 6.62
N SER A 303 -11.68 0.35 5.92
CA SER A 303 -10.81 1.36 6.54
C SER A 303 -11.56 2.69 6.67
N GLY A 304 -11.73 3.21 7.88
CA GLY A 304 -12.39 4.49 8.11
C GLY A 304 -12.55 4.82 9.59
N ASP A 305 -13.25 5.90 9.91
CA ASP A 305 -13.55 6.25 11.32
C ASP A 305 -14.79 5.50 11.87
N GLN A 306 -15.72 5.19 10.98
CA GLN A 306 -16.97 4.48 11.24
C GLN A 306 -17.43 3.75 9.96
N VAL A 307 -18.28 2.73 10.10
CA VAL A 307 -18.97 2.11 8.97
C VAL A 307 -20.00 3.09 8.43
N GLY A 308 -19.86 3.50 7.16
CA GLY A 308 -20.79 4.41 6.49
C GLY A 308 -22.12 3.73 6.12
N ALA A 309 -23.15 4.51 5.80
CA ALA A 309 -24.48 3.98 5.47
C ALA A 309 -24.47 3.00 4.28
N ASP A 310 -23.70 3.30 3.23
CA ASP A 310 -23.57 2.44 2.05
C ASP A 310 -22.77 1.15 2.33
N GLN A 311 -21.77 1.23 3.21
CA GLN A 311 -21.02 0.06 3.71
C GLN A 311 -21.91 -0.80 4.61
N GLU A 312 -22.78 -0.17 5.40
CA GLU A 312 -23.79 -0.88 6.20
C GLU A 312 -24.79 -1.62 5.31
N ALA A 313 -25.27 -0.97 4.25
CA ALA A 313 -26.13 -1.60 3.25
C ALA A 313 -25.43 -2.79 2.58
N LEU A 314 -24.13 -2.67 2.29
CA LEU A 314 -23.32 -3.75 1.75
C LEU A 314 -23.24 -4.93 2.74
N LEU A 315 -22.96 -4.68 4.02
CA LEU A 315 -22.94 -5.72 5.05
C LEU A 315 -24.29 -6.43 5.20
N ARG A 316 -25.41 -5.71 5.07
CA ARG A 316 -26.76 -6.31 5.05
C ARG A 316 -26.97 -7.23 3.86
N ASN A 317 -26.42 -6.88 2.69
CA ASN A 317 -26.50 -7.71 1.49
C ASN A 317 -25.62 -8.97 1.60
N VAL A 318 -24.46 -8.86 2.24
CA VAL A 318 -23.50 -9.96 2.40
C VAL A 318 -23.91 -10.92 3.52
N TYR A 319 -24.49 -10.41 4.61
CA TYR A 319 -24.89 -11.20 5.78
C TYR A 319 -26.41 -11.14 6.04
N PRO A 320 -27.28 -11.42 5.04
CA PRO A 320 -28.70 -11.09 5.12
C PRO A 320 -29.45 -11.79 6.26
N GLN A 321 -28.99 -12.97 6.67
CA GLN A 321 -29.62 -13.76 7.74
C GLN A 321 -29.11 -13.40 9.14
N VAL A 322 -27.91 -12.81 9.24
CA VAL A 322 -27.20 -12.62 10.51
C VAL A 322 -27.15 -11.14 10.90
N TYR A 323 -27.23 -10.23 9.93
CA TYR A 323 -27.26 -8.78 10.14
C TYR A 323 -28.61 -8.34 10.74
N THR A 324 -28.77 -8.62 12.03
CA THR A 324 -29.96 -8.32 12.84
C THR A 324 -29.65 -7.23 13.87
N ALA A 325 -30.68 -6.66 14.52
CA ALA A 325 -30.48 -5.65 15.56
C ALA A 325 -29.55 -6.10 16.70
N ALA A 326 -29.54 -7.40 17.02
CA ALA A 326 -28.69 -7.95 18.08
C ALA A 326 -27.21 -8.09 17.67
N MET A 327 -26.93 -8.30 16.38
CA MET A 327 -25.58 -8.57 15.86
C MET A 327 -24.95 -7.38 15.13
N ARG A 328 -25.76 -6.37 14.80
CA ARG A 328 -25.36 -5.20 13.99
C ARG A 328 -24.08 -4.54 14.49
N ASP A 329 -24.03 -4.21 15.77
CA ASP A 329 -22.89 -3.47 16.33
C ASP A 329 -21.62 -4.32 16.32
N GLN A 330 -21.74 -5.62 16.64
CA GLN A 330 -20.61 -6.55 16.59
C GLN A 330 -20.08 -6.74 15.17
N ILE A 331 -20.96 -6.92 14.17
CA ILE A 331 -20.56 -7.04 12.76
C ILE A 331 -19.85 -5.77 12.30
N ASN A 332 -20.41 -4.60 12.63
CA ASN A 332 -19.82 -3.32 12.24
C ASN A 332 -18.45 -3.10 12.89
N GLU A 333 -18.31 -3.41 14.18
CA GLU A 333 -17.05 -3.28 14.92
C GLU A 333 -15.97 -4.23 14.35
N GLN A 334 -16.32 -5.49 14.10
CA GLN A 334 -15.38 -6.48 13.55
C GLN A 334 -15.09 -6.30 12.05
N SER A 335 -15.88 -5.47 11.36
CA SER A 335 -15.67 -5.11 9.95
C SER A 335 -14.95 -3.77 9.79
N LEU A 336 -14.58 -3.07 10.86
CA LEU A 336 -13.98 -1.74 10.78
C LEU A 336 -12.59 -1.68 11.40
N VAL A 337 -11.57 -1.56 10.56
CA VAL A 337 -10.26 -1.09 11.02
C VAL A 337 -10.34 0.42 11.13
N LYS A 338 -10.27 0.94 12.37
CA LYS A 338 -10.41 2.37 12.67
C LYS A 338 -9.17 3.19 12.27
N SER A 339 -8.87 3.20 10.98
CA SER A 339 -7.74 3.86 10.34
C SER A 339 -8.10 4.15 8.89
N TYR A 340 -7.72 5.31 8.36
CA TYR A 340 -7.77 5.54 6.91
C TYR A 340 -6.63 4.81 6.20
N ALA A 341 -6.74 4.73 4.87
CA ALA A 341 -5.80 3.99 4.01
C ALA A 341 -4.34 4.41 4.23
N ASN A 342 -4.07 5.70 4.39
CA ASN A 342 -2.73 6.26 4.57
C ASN A 342 -1.91 5.57 5.69
N PRO A 343 -2.27 5.63 6.99
CA PRO A 343 -1.55 4.87 8.02
C PRO A 343 -1.77 3.36 7.96
N LEU A 344 -2.93 2.90 7.47
CA LEU A 344 -3.25 1.46 7.41
C LEU A 344 -2.37 0.69 6.44
N LEU A 345 -2.15 1.20 5.23
CA LEU A 345 -1.36 0.50 4.22
C LEU A 345 0.12 0.39 4.63
N MET A 346 0.66 1.42 5.28
CA MET A 346 2.01 1.33 5.83
C MET A 346 2.08 0.35 7.01
N ALA A 347 1.09 0.35 7.91
CA ALA A 347 1.03 -0.62 9.01
C ALA A 347 0.89 -2.06 8.50
N LEU A 348 0.07 -2.29 7.47
CA LEU A 348 -0.04 -3.60 6.80
C LEU A 348 1.28 -4.03 6.18
N LEU A 349 1.99 -3.14 5.47
CA LEU A 349 3.30 -3.45 4.89
C LEU A 349 4.31 -3.88 5.96
N LEU A 350 4.41 -3.12 7.06
CA LEU A 350 5.28 -3.46 8.19
C LEU A 350 4.88 -4.79 8.84
N SER A 351 3.58 -5.05 8.96
CA SER A 351 3.05 -6.32 9.49
C SER A 351 3.40 -7.51 8.58
N VAL A 352 3.24 -7.36 7.25
CA VAL A 352 3.61 -8.38 6.26
C VAL A 352 5.09 -8.72 6.35
N ILE A 353 5.97 -7.72 6.38
CA ILE A 353 7.42 -7.94 6.48
C ILE A 353 7.76 -8.65 7.79
N CYS A 354 7.19 -8.19 8.92
CA CYS A 354 7.38 -8.79 10.23
C CYS A 354 6.91 -10.26 10.28
N ASP A 355 5.74 -10.56 9.72
CA ASP A 355 5.18 -11.91 9.69
C ASP A 355 6.03 -12.85 8.83
N LYS A 356 6.52 -12.37 7.69
CA LYS A 356 7.43 -13.14 6.83
C LYS A 356 8.75 -13.43 7.51
N LEU A 357 9.39 -12.42 8.11
CA LEU A 357 10.62 -12.63 8.89
C LEU A 357 10.36 -13.64 10.02
N SER A 358 9.24 -13.50 10.74
CA SER A 358 8.86 -14.45 11.79
C SER A 358 8.65 -15.87 11.26
N GLY A 359 8.09 -16.02 10.06
CA GLY A 359 7.98 -17.31 9.37
C GLY A 359 9.33 -17.87 8.94
N MET A 360 10.28 -17.02 8.55
CA MET A 360 11.64 -17.42 8.17
C MET A 360 12.50 -17.86 9.37
N VAL A 361 12.25 -17.36 10.58
CA VAL A 361 12.89 -17.85 11.82
C VAL A 361 12.61 -19.35 12.02
N GLU A 362 11.47 -19.87 11.55
CA GLU A 362 11.19 -21.31 11.64
C GLU A 362 12.09 -22.15 10.73
N LEU A 363 12.58 -21.57 9.64
CA LEU A 363 13.39 -22.24 8.62
C LEU A 363 14.88 -22.26 8.95
N VAL A 364 15.30 -21.56 10.00
CA VAL A 364 16.70 -21.48 10.36
C VAL A 364 17.22 -22.85 10.81
N GLU A 365 18.38 -23.23 10.27
CA GLU A 365 19.12 -24.41 10.68
C GLU A 365 19.99 -24.07 11.91
N GLY A 366 20.06 -24.97 12.89
CA GLY A 366 20.85 -24.75 14.10
C GLY A 366 20.25 -25.38 15.35
N THR A 367 20.77 -24.99 16.51
CA THR A 367 20.43 -25.56 17.82
C THR A 367 19.48 -24.70 18.66
N LEU A 368 19.05 -23.55 18.12
CA LEU A 368 18.13 -22.62 18.79
C LEU A 368 16.79 -23.31 19.11
N ASP A 369 16.45 -23.34 20.41
CA ASP A 369 15.24 -23.99 20.90
C ASP A 369 13.96 -23.18 20.57
N PRO A 370 12.75 -23.77 20.76
CA PRO A 370 11.50 -23.08 20.45
C PRO A 370 11.29 -21.77 21.22
N ASP A 371 11.75 -21.68 22.46
CA ASP A 371 11.62 -20.46 23.27
C ASP A 371 12.55 -19.35 22.76
N GLY A 372 13.76 -19.72 22.35
CA GLY A 372 14.73 -18.87 21.66
C GLY A 372 14.17 -18.35 20.34
N LYS A 373 13.58 -19.22 19.49
CA LYS A 373 12.89 -18.80 18.27
C LYS A 373 11.76 -17.82 18.56
N ASN A 374 10.94 -18.08 19.58
CA ASN A 374 9.87 -17.17 19.98
C ASN A 374 10.40 -15.82 20.46
N ALA A 375 11.47 -15.79 21.26
CA ALA A 375 12.11 -14.55 21.69
C ALA A 375 12.66 -13.75 20.50
N ILE A 376 13.26 -14.40 19.50
CA ILE A 376 13.72 -13.75 18.26
C ILE A 376 12.55 -13.13 17.50
N LYS A 377 11.41 -13.83 17.37
CA LYS A 377 10.20 -13.26 16.76
C LYS A 377 9.67 -12.03 17.50
N GLN A 378 9.70 -12.06 18.84
CA GLN A 378 9.35 -10.88 19.63
C GLN A 378 10.33 -9.72 19.39
N GLY A 379 11.62 -10.02 19.21
CA GLY A 379 12.60 -9.05 18.73
C GLY A 379 12.21 -8.40 17.41
N ILE A 380 11.80 -9.19 16.41
CA ILE A 380 11.33 -8.67 15.11
C ILE A 380 10.15 -7.72 15.31
N VAL A 381 9.21 -8.08 16.20
CA VAL A 381 8.07 -7.21 16.57
C VAL A 381 8.56 -5.90 17.20
N SER A 382 9.50 -5.93 18.15
CA SER A 382 10.09 -4.73 18.75
C SER A 382 10.76 -3.83 17.69
N LEU A 383 11.51 -4.42 16.74
CA LEU A 383 12.13 -3.66 15.64
C LEU A 383 11.07 -3.00 14.74
N ARG A 384 10.04 -3.74 14.33
CA ARG A 384 8.90 -3.20 13.55
C ARG A 384 8.22 -2.03 14.28
N ASN A 385 8.00 -2.19 15.59
CA ASN A 385 7.35 -1.18 16.42
C ASN A 385 8.21 0.08 16.55
N HIS A 386 9.52 -0.10 16.71
CA HIS A 386 10.49 1.00 16.71
C HIS A 386 10.42 1.78 15.38
N LEU A 387 10.52 1.09 14.24
CA LEU A 387 10.43 1.72 12.91
C LEU A 387 9.12 2.49 12.71
N SER A 388 7.99 1.91 13.13
CA SER A 388 6.68 2.58 13.02
C SER A 388 6.54 3.84 13.89
N SER A 389 7.42 4.00 14.89
CA SER A 389 7.44 5.17 15.77
C SER A 389 8.35 6.29 15.25
N LEU A 390 9.07 6.05 14.15
CA LEU A 390 9.90 7.06 13.47
C LEU A 390 9.08 7.97 12.53
N ASP A 391 7.77 7.76 12.41
CA ASP A 391 6.85 8.66 11.70
C ASP A 391 6.93 10.07 12.32
N ASN A 392 7.54 10.99 11.59
CA ASN A 392 7.78 12.38 12.02
C ASN A 392 6.64 13.33 11.61
N GLY A 393 5.57 12.81 10.98
CA GLY A 393 4.45 13.58 10.44
C GLY A 393 4.48 13.78 8.92
N ASP A 394 5.64 13.62 8.25
CA ASP A 394 5.71 13.51 6.78
C ASP A 394 5.79 12.02 6.38
N ARG A 395 4.61 11.43 6.23
CA ARG A 395 4.50 10.01 5.88
C ARG A 395 4.98 9.71 4.47
N LEU A 396 4.90 10.67 3.55
CA LEU A 396 5.33 10.44 2.17
C LEU A 396 6.86 10.34 2.13
N GLU A 397 7.56 11.25 2.82
CA GLU A 397 9.01 11.17 2.99
C GLU A 397 9.41 9.88 3.72
N PHE A 398 8.68 9.51 4.78
CA PHE A 398 8.92 8.27 5.52
C PHE A 398 8.79 7.03 4.63
N VAL A 399 7.73 6.91 3.83
CA VAL A 399 7.51 5.76 2.92
C VAL A 399 8.56 5.70 1.81
N LYS A 400 8.95 6.83 1.23
CA LYS A 400 10.02 6.88 0.22
C LYS A 400 11.37 6.47 0.81
N SER A 401 11.69 6.98 2.00
CA SER A 401 12.92 6.63 2.72
C SER A 401 12.92 5.15 3.11
N PHE A 402 11.79 4.62 3.55
CA PHE A 402 11.62 3.21 3.86
C PHE A 402 11.85 2.32 2.62
N ALA A 403 11.26 2.68 1.48
CA ALA A 403 11.44 1.95 0.23
C ALA A 403 12.90 1.97 -0.23
N ASP A 404 13.56 3.14 -0.24
CA ASP A 404 14.96 3.27 -0.64
C ASP A 404 15.91 2.52 0.31
N GLN A 405 15.69 2.64 1.63
CA GLN A 405 16.50 1.97 2.63
C GLN A 405 16.35 0.45 2.57
N THR A 406 15.12 -0.06 2.43
CA THR A 406 14.86 -1.50 2.27
C THR A 406 15.53 -2.02 1.00
N SER A 407 15.44 -1.27 -0.10
CA SER A 407 16.09 -1.62 -1.36
C SER A 407 17.60 -1.67 -1.25
N ARG A 408 18.19 -0.68 -0.56
CA ARG A 408 19.62 -0.62 -0.28
C ARG A 408 20.05 -1.82 0.57
N ILE A 409 19.34 -2.12 1.66
CA ILE A 409 19.61 -3.29 2.51
C ILE A 409 19.63 -4.56 1.65
N MET A 410 18.57 -4.81 0.89
CA MET A 410 18.43 -6.04 0.11
C MET A 410 19.43 -6.16 -1.04
N THR A 411 19.79 -5.04 -1.69
CA THR A 411 20.78 -5.04 -2.79
C THR A 411 22.20 -5.20 -2.25
N MET A 412 22.54 -4.55 -1.13
CA MET A 412 23.83 -4.76 -0.47
C MET A 412 23.96 -6.21 0.02
N PHE A 413 22.89 -6.72 0.64
CA PHE A 413 22.83 -8.08 1.15
C PHE A 413 23.03 -9.13 0.05
N ARG A 414 22.27 -9.04 -1.05
CA ARG A 414 22.29 -10.04 -2.15
C ARG A 414 23.48 -9.86 -3.08
N ASP A 415 23.72 -8.64 -3.53
CA ASP A 415 24.62 -8.36 -4.65
C ASP A 415 25.96 -7.77 -4.21
N GLY A 416 26.08 -7.33 -2.96
CA GLY A 416 27.25 -6.62 -2.45
C GLY A 416 27.43 -5.22 -3.03
N SER A 417 26.34 -4.58 -3.44
CA SER A 417 26.31 -3.21 -3.99
C SER A 417 25.18 -2.42 -3.36
N ALA A 418 25.38 -1.13 -3.10
CA ALA A 418 24.29 -0.25 -2.69
C ALA A 418 23.26 0.01 -3.81
N GLY A 419 23.53 -0.36 -5.07
CA GLY A 419 22.69 0.01 -6.21
C GLY A 419 22.77 1.49 -6.57
N THR A 420 22.24 1.85 -7.74
CA THR A 420 22.20 3.23 -8.23
C THR A 420 20.87 3.90 -7.92
N ALA A 421 20.90 5.14 -7.44
CA ALA A 421 19.70 5.94 -7.26
C ALA A 421 19.12 6.43 -8.61
N PRO A 422 17.78 6.49 -8.78
CA PRO A 422 16.76 5.97 -7.87
C PRO A 422 16.78 4.43 -7.85
N ARG A 423 16.77 3.84 -6.64
CA ARG A 423 16.84 2.38 -6.49
C ARG A 423 15.48 1.76 -6.77
N ARG A 424 15.50 0.62 -7.43
CA ARG A 424 14.31 -0.23 -7.56
C ARG A 424 14.01 -0.89 -6.23
N TYR A 425 12.73 -0.92 -5.85
CA TYR A 425 12.25 -1.67 -4.70
C TYR A 425 12.63 -3.14 -4.83
N ASN A 426 13.40 -3.61 -3.85
CA ASN A 426 13.89 -4.98 -3.79
C ASN A 426 13.22 -5.68 -2.59
N PRO A 427 12.15 -6.47 -2.82
CA PRO A 427 11.35 -7.03 -1.74
C PRO A 427 12.15 -8.04 -0.92
N LEU A 428 11.71 -8.24 0.34
CA LEU A 428 12.25 -9.32 1.17
C LEU A 428 12.08 -10.67 0.45
N THR A 429 10.84 -10.96 0.03
CA THR A 429 10.51 -12.05 -0.89
C THR A 429 9.15 -11.79 -1.52
N SER A 430 8.94 -12.21 -2.75
CA SER A 430 7.61 -12.20 -3.38
C SER A 430 6.74 -13.40 -3.00
N THR A 431 7.25 -14.32 -2.18
CA THR A 431 6.51 -15.50 -1.71
C THR A 431 5.55 -15.10 -0.58
N PRO A 432 4.23 -15.37 -0.68
CA PRO A 432 3.28 -15.08 0.39
C PRO A 432 3.53 -15.97 1.61
N LEU A 433 3.16 -15.48 2.79
CA LEU A 433 3.51 -16.08 4.09
C LEU A 433 3.24 -17.59 4.16
N HIS A 434 2.05 -18.04 3.76
CA HIS A 434 1.66 -19.46 3.83
C HIS A 434 2.50 -20.40 2.95
N ARG A 435 3.29 -19.85 2.01
CA ARG A 435 4.16 -20.63 1.11
C ARG A 435 5.63 -20.60 1.51
N ILE A 436 6.02 -19.73 2.45
CA ILE A 436 7.42 -19.58 2.86
C ILE A 436 8.00 -20.91 3.35
N ALA A 437 7.26 -21.64 4.18
CA ALA A 437 7.74 -22.92 4.73
C ALA A 437 7.96 -24.02 3.67
N GLY A 438 7.29 -23.92 2.52
CA GLY A 438 7.43 -24.86 1.41
C GLY A 438 8.38 -24.38 0.29
N ASP A 439 8.91 -23.16 0.37
CA ASP A 439 9.76 -22.59 -0.67
C ASP A 439 11.22 -23.04 -0.49
N GLN A 440 11.63 -23.98 -1.34
CA GLN A 440 12.97 -24.59 -1.30
C GLN A 440 14.10 -23.58 -1.55
N ASN A 441 13.81 -22.40 -2.10
CA ASN A 441 14.85 -21.40 -2.37
C ASN A 441 15.17 -20.56 -1.14
N ILE A 442 14.21 -20.33 -0.24
CA ILE A 442 14.39 -19.41 0.89
C ILE A 442 15.58 -19.79 1.78
N PRO A 443 15.79 -21.05 2.19
CA PRO A 443 16.95 -21.43 3.01
C PRO A 443 18.29 -21.05 2.34
N SER A 444 18.41 -21.23 1.01
CA SER A 444 19.65 -20.93 0.28
C SER A 444 19.93 -19.43 0.09
N THR A 445 18.98 -18.55 0.41
CA THR A 445 19.10 -17.10 0.18
C THR A 445 19.73 -16.34 1.35
N GLY A 446 19.91 -16.98 2.51
CA GLY A 446 20.38 -16.34 3.74
C GLY A 446 19.32 -15.48 4.45
N LEU A 447 18.06 -15.52 4.00
CA LEU A 447 16.98 -14.71 4.55
C LEU A 447 16.50 -15.19 5.94
N ALA A 448 16.67 -16.48 6.25
CA ALA A 448 16.35 -17.02 7.58
C ALA A 448 17.25 -16.40 8.64
N GLU A 449 18.54 -16.28 8.36
CA GLU A 449 19.53 -15.65 9.22
C GLU A 449 19.33 -14.14 9.29
N VAL A 450 18.91 -13.48 8.20
CA VAL A 450 18.49 -12.06 8.24
C VAL A 450 17.32 -11.87 9.19
N ALA A 451 16.36 -12.79 9.23
CA ALA A 451 15.26 -12.73 10.18
C ALA A 451 15.74 -12.86 11.64
N VAL A 452 16.71 -13.75 11.90
CA VAL A 452 17.34 -13.85 13.22
C VAL A 452 18.09 -12.57 13.59
N ILE A 453 18.87 -12.00 12.66
CA ILE A 453 19.59 -10.72 12.86
C ILE A 453 18.61 -9.60 13.19
N ALA A 454 17.51 -9.48 12.44
CA ALA A 454 16.46 -8.51 12.72
C ALA A 454 15.86 -8.69 14.13
N GLY A 455 15.66 -9.94 14.57
CA GLY A 455 15.21 -10.25 15.91
C GLY A 455 16.23 -9.88 16.99
N VAL A 456 17.51 -10.22 16.81
CA VAL A 456 18.60 -9.84 17.73
C VAL A 456 18.67 -8.31 17.87
N LEU A 457 18.65 -7.58 16.74
CA LEU A 457 18.65 -6.12 16.74
C LEU A 457 17.45 -5.55 17.52
N GLY A 458 16.27 -6.12 17.32
CA GLY A 458 15.07 -5.71 18.03
C GLY A 458 15.10 -6.00 19.54
N ILE A 459 15.64 -7.16 19.95
CA ILE A 459 15.87 -7.49 21.38
C ILE A 459 16.79 -6.43 22.01
N GLY A 460 17.87 -6.06 21.33
CA GLY A 460 18.80 -5.05 21.86
C GLY A 460 18.20 -3.65 21.97
N ILE A 461 17.28 -3.27 21.08
CA ILE A 461 16.49 -2.03 21.20
C ILE A 461 15.58 -2.09 22.43
N GLU A 462 14.79 -3.17 22.54
CA GLU A 462 13.82 -3.36 23.63
C GLU A 462 14.49 -3.36 25.01
N THR A 463 15.66 -4.01 25.11
CA THR A 463 16.44 -4.12 26.35
C THR A 463 17.35 -2.92 26.61
N GLY A 464 17.39 -1.94 25.70
CA GLY A 464 18.21 -0.74 25.83
C GLY A 464 19.72 -0.98 25.73
N VAL A 465 20.14 -2.11 25.17
CA VAL A 465 21.56 -2.43 24.94
C VAL A 465 22.13 -1.53 23.84
N TRP A 466 21.33 -1.23 22.83
CA TRP A 466 21.69 -0.31 21.75
C TRP A 466 20.48 0.44 21.19
N ALA A 467 20.76 1.48 20.42
CA ALA A 467 19.82 2.13 19.52
C ALA A 467 20.28 1.95 18.07
N LEU A 468 19.33 2.03 17.13
CA LEU A 468 19.66 2.10 15.70
C LEU A 468 19.60 3.55 15.24
N GLU A 469 20.66 3.98 14.55
CA GLU A 469 20.69 5.26 13.86
C GLU A 469 20.46 5.02 12.36
N GLY A 470 19.59 5.85 11.77
CA GLY A 470 19.40 5.89 10.33
C GLY A 470 20.70 6.26 9.61
N VAL A 471 20.82 5.80 8.37
CA VAL A 471 21.98 6.10 7.51
C VAL A 471 21.51 6.96 6.34
N ASP A 472 22.38 7.84 5.86
CA ASP A 472 22.13 8.53 4.59
C ASP A 472 22.28 7.51 3.46
N PRO A 473 21.19 7.15 2.75
CA PRO A 473 21.26 6.14 1.70
C PRO A 473 22.00 6.65 0.46
N SER A 474 22.29 7.95 0.35
CA SER A 474 23.14 8.50 -0.71
C SER A 474 24.64 8.30 -0.43
N ASP A 475 25.03 8.12 0.84
CA ASP A 475 26.40 7.83 1.22
C ASP A 475 26.74 6.35 0.95
N PRO A 476 27.64 6.04 0.01
CA PRO A 476 28.02 4.65 -0.28
C PRO A 476 28.74 3.98 0.91
N SER A 477 29.33 4.76 1.82
CA SER A 477 30.09 4.25 2.97
C SER A 477 29.24 4.00 4.22
N ALA A 478 27.98 4.47 4.27
CA ALA A 478 27.18 4.46 5.49
C ALA A 478 26.70 3.06 5.95
N GLY A 479 26.89 2.01 5.13
CA GLY A 479 26.40 0.66 5.43
C GLY A 479 24.87 0.55 5.29
N ILE A 480 24.27 -0.36 6.08
CA ILE A 480 22.82 -0.57 6.14
C ILE A 480 22.14 0.04 7.36
N ALA A 481 22.90 0.25 8.45
CA ALA A 481 22.46 0.85 9.69
C ALA A 481 23.70 1.18 10.54
N ARG A 482 23.52 2.03 11.54
CA ARG A 482 24.51 2.21 12.61
C ARG A 482 23.93 1.73 13.93
N VAL A 483 24.67 0.86 14.61
CA VAL A 483 24.33 0.38 15.95
C VAL A 483 25.05 1.25 16.97
N LYS A 484 24.27 2.03 17.72
CA LYS A 484 24.77 2.94 18.74
C LYS A 484 24.65 2.31 20.12
N THR A 485 25.77 2.18 20.81
CA THR A 485 25.82 1.77 22.22
C THR A 485 26.23 2.96 23.07
N ALA A 486 26.40 2.77 24.38
CA ALA A 486 26.84 3.84 25.28
C ALA A 486 28.26 4.36 24.94
N THR A 487 29.07 3.55 24.25
CA THR A 487 30.50 3.80 24.02
C THR A 487 30.89 3.97 22.57
N ALA A 488 30.08 3.50 21.61
CA ALA A 488 30.41 3.53 20.19
C ALA A 488 29.17 3.69 19.28
N SER A 489 29.39 4.13 18.03
CA SER A 489 28.40 4.06 16.94
C SER A 489 29.01 3.31 15.78
N THR A 490 28.67 2.03 15.68
CA THR A 490 29.32 1.07 14.81
C THR A 490 28.50 0.88 13.54
N LYS A 491 29.15 0.95 12.38
CA LYS A 491 28.53 0.67 11.09
C LYS A 491 28.22 -0.82 10.95
N MET A 492 27.04 -1.16 10.46
CA MET A 492 26.65 -2.54 10.18
C MET A 492 26.41 -2.75 8.68
N VAL A 493 26.85 -3.90 8.17
CA VAL A 493 26.60 -4.35 6.80
C VAL A 493 26.26 -5.85 6.82
N LEU A 494 25.32 -6.26 5.95
CA LEU A 494 24.92 -7.66 5.81
C LEU A 494 25.39 -8.22 4.47
N ALA A 495 25.75 -9.50 4.45
CA ALA A 495 26.06 -10.24 3.23
C ALA A 495 25.38 -11.61 3.24
N ALA A 496 24.66 -11.94 2.17
CA ALA A 496 24.00 -13.24 2.01
C ALA A 496 24.99 -14.40 2.02
N HIS A 497 26.18 -14.17 1.46
CA HIS A 497 27.22 -15.17 1.26
C HIS A 497 28.57 -14.49 0.99
N GLY A 498 29.67 -15.25 1.03
CA GLY A 498 31.03 -14.74 0.81
C GLY A 498 31.23 -13.92 -0.47
N ARG A 499 30.53 -14.25 -1.56
CA ARG A 499 30.60 -13.46 -2.81
C ARG A 499 30.08 -12.04 -2.65
N ALA A 500 29.02 -11.84 -1.86
CA ALA A 500 28.44 -10.53 -1.59
C ALA A 500 29.39 -9.72 -0.69
N ALA A 501 29.98 -10.35 0.32
CA ALA A 501 31.01 -9.74 1.17
C ALA A 501 32.23 -9.24 0.37
N ILE A 502 32.77 -10.06 -0.54
CA ILE A 502 33.88 -9.66 -1.41
C ILE A 502 33.48 -8.46 -2.26
N ARG A 503 32.26 -8.44 -2.80
CA ARG A 503 31.76 -7.31 -3.59
C ARG A 503 31.55 -6.05 -2.76
N LEU A 504 31.09 -6.16 -1.52
CA LEU A 504 31.01 -5.02 -0.60
C LEU A 504 32.38 -4.39 -0.40
N GLN A 505 33.43 -5.20 -0.24
CA GLN A 505 34.80 -4.71 -0.13
C GLN A 505 35.30 -4.09 -1.45
N GLN A 506 35.06 -4.74 -2.60
CA GLN A 506 35.45 -4.24 -3.92
C GLN A 506 34.79 -2.91 -4.28
N ASN A 507 33.52 -2.74 -3.88
CA ASN A 507 32.74 -1.53 -4.12
C ASN A 507 32.99 -0.43 -3.07
N GLY A 508 33.93 -0.64 -2.13
CA GLY A 508 34.27 0.34 -1.09
C GLY A 508 33.18 0.54 -0.03
N HIS A 509 32.21 -0.37 0.05
CA HIS A 509 31.21 -0.35 1.11
C HIS A 509 31.78 -0.85 2.44
N ILE A 510 32.91 -1.56 2.43
CA ILE A 510 33.63 -2.02 3.62
C ILE A 510 35.14 -1.91 3.40
N VAL A 511 35.88 -1.48 4.44
CA VAL A 511 37.35 -1.40 4.45
C VAL A 511 37.90 -2.10 5.71
N ASP A 512 39.07 -2.74 5.62
CA ASP A 512 39.59 -3.59 6.72
C ASP A 512 39.84 -2.83 8.05
N ASP A 513 40.19 -1.54 7.96
CA ASP A 513 40.58 -0.69 9.09
C ASP A 513 39.44 0.22 9.59
N GLU A 514 38.22 0.01 9.07
CA GLU A 514 37.06 0.78 9.50
C GLU A 514 36.36 0.15 10.71
N ASP A 515 35.74 0.98 11.55
CA ASP A 515 34.87 0.56 12.65
C ASP A 515 33.50 0.10 12.08
N ALA A 516 33.50 -1.07 11.44
CA ALA A 516 32.32 -1.75 10.94
C ALA A 516 32.20 -3.21 11.40
N VAL A 517 30.97 -3.72 11.35
CA VAL A 517 30.60 -5.12 11.54
C VAL A 517 29.97 -5.63 10.25
N LEU A 518 30.61 -6.62 9.64
CA LEU A 518 30.08 -7.41 8.53
C LEU A 518 29.45 -8.68 9.08
N VAL A 519 28.14 -8.84 8.87
CA VAL A 519 27.40 -10.03 9.28
C VAL A 519 27.11 -10.91 8.06
N TYR A 520 27.55 -12.16 8.11
CA TYR A 520 27.28 -13.17 7.10
C TYR A 520 26.02 -13.97 7.48
N SER A 521 25.12 -14.17 6.52
CA SER A 521 24.02 -15.14 6.65
C SER A 521 24.43 -16.58 6.34
N ALA A 522 25.59 -16.79 5.72
CA ALA A 522 26.12 -18.13 5.44
C ALA A 522 27.40 -18.38 6.25
N GLU A 523 27.94 -19.59 6.13
CA GLU A 523 29.27 -19.93 6.64
C GLU A 523 30.30 -18.86 6.27
N LYS A 524 31.15 -18.52 7.25
CA LYS A 524 32.22 -17.55 7.03
C LYS A 524 33.20 -18.12 6.00
N PRO A 525 33.52 -17.37 4.93
CA PRO A 525 34.54 -17.81 3.98
C PRO A 525 35.87 -18.04 4.71
N PRO A 526 36.63 -19.08 4.36
CA PRO A 526 37.94 -19.32 4.97
C PRO A 526 38.83 -18.09 4.78
N THR A 527 39.53 -17.71 5.85
CA THR A 527 40.41 -16.55 5.85
C THR A 527 41.52 -16.77 4.82
N MET A 528 41.48 -15.99 3.74
CA MET A 528 42.59 -16.01 2.78
C MET A 528 43.84 -15.50 3.47
N THR A 529 44.93 -16.27 3.39
CA THR A 529 46.23 -15.91 3.96
C THR A 529 46.73 -14.65 3.27
N ARG A 530 46.58 -13.48 3.91
CA ARG A 530 47.13 -12.21 3.42
C ARG A 530 48.60 -12.11 3.86
N SER A 531 49.45 -11.58 2.98
CA SER A 531 50.87 -11.30 3.27
C SER A 531 51.01 -10.51 4.58
N PRO A 532 52.05 -10.77 5.39
CA PRO A 532 52.17 -10.21 6.74
C PRO A 532 52.12 -8.68 6.71
N ARG A 533 51.11 -8.09 7.38
CA ARG A 533 51.09 -6.66 7.70
C ARG A 533 52.09 -6.37 8.83
N SER A 534 52.54 -5.12 8.89
CA SER A 534 53.52 -4.55 9.81
C SER A 534 53.37 -4.99 11.27
N SER A 535 54.48 -4.93 12.01
CA SER A 535 54.65 -5.40 13.39
C SER A 535 53.45 -5.14 14.32
N PRO A 536 53.08 -6.09 15.19
CA PRO A 536 51.94 -5.94 16.08
C PRO A 536 52.19 -4.79 17.06
N GLY A 537 51.34 -3.75 17.00
CA GLY A 537 51.26 -2.68 17.99
C GLY A 537 49.79 -2.42 18.31
N ARG A 538 49.47 -2.12 19.57
CA ARG A 538 48.13 -1.65 19.96
C ARG A 538 47.90 -0.27 19.36
N THR A 539 47.15 -0.20 18.26
CA THR A 539 46.74 1.06 17.63
C THR A 539 45.52 1.67 18.32
N GLY A 540 44.79 0.92 19.15
CA GLY A 540 43.58 1.38 19.84
C GLY A 540 42.34 1.48 18.94
N HIS A 541 42.46 1.16 17.65
CA HIS A 541 41.37 1.17 16.67
C HIS A 541 40.80 -0.24 16.48
N LEU A 542 39.48 -0.38 16.59
CA LEU A 542 38.77 -1.59 16.17
C LEU A 542 38.68 -1.59 14.64
N GLY A 543 39.27 -2.59 13.99
CA GLY A 543 39.10 -2.83 12.56
C GLY A 543 37.79 -3.55 12.25
N LEU A 544 37.63 -3.96 11.00
CA LEU A 544 36.47 -4.72 10.54
C LEU A 544 36.28 -5.99 11.38
N ARG A 545 35.08 -6.12 11.97
CA ARG A 545 34.65 -7.36 12.64
C ARG A 545 33.73 -8.14 11.72
N GLU A 546 33.87 -9.45 11.76
CA GLU A 546 33.18 -10.36 10.86
C GLU A 546 32.48 -11.44 11.66
N VAL A 547 31.15 -11.40 11.67
CA VAL A 547 30.26 -12.28 12.43
C VAL A 547 29.52 -13.19 11.46
N SER A 548 29.50 -14.51 11.68
CA SER A 548 28.63 -15.41 10.93
C SER A 548 27.41 -15.78 11.77
N MET A 549 26.23 -15.33 11.34
CA MET A 549 24.99 -15.70 12.01
C MET A 549 24.74 -17.20 11.90
N TYR A 550 25.08 -17.81 10.76
CA TYR A 550 24.99 -19.25 10.57
C TYR A 550 25.82 -20.01 11.62
N ASP A 551 27.10 -19.62 11.81
CA ASP A 551 27.98 -20.29 12.78
C ASP A 551 27.48 -20.12 14.22
N LEU A 552 27.01 -18.92 14.60
CA LEU A 552 26.42 -18.66 15.91
C LEU A 552 25.22 -19.57 16.18
N LEU A 553 24.34 -19.74 15.20
CA LEU A 553 23.14 -20.57 15.32
C LEU A 553 23.44 -22.07 15.50
N GLN A 554 24.62 -22.55 15.08
CA GLN A 554 25.03 -23.93 15.33
C GLN A 554 25.37 -24.19 16.80
N VAL A 555 25.83 -23.16 17.52
CA VAL A 555 26.37 -23.31 18.88
C VAL A 555 25.49 -22.73 19.98
N THR A 556 24.49 -21.91 19.65
CA THR A 556 23.59 -21.28 20.62
C THR A 556 22.27 -22.03 20.76
N THR A 557 21.88 -22.38 21.98
CA THR A 557 20.57 -23.02 22.21
C THR A 557 19.48 -22.03 22.60
N SER A 558 19.85 -20.85 23.12
CA SER A 558 18.90 -19.83 23.59
C SER A 558 19.13 -18.45 22.96
N SER A 559 18.10 -17.61 22.95
CA SER A 559 18.21 -16.23 22.45
C SER A 559 19.13 -15.35 23.28
N ALA A 560 19.23 -15.59 24.59
CA ALA A 560 20.12 -14.84 25.49
C ALA A 560 21.60 -15.15 25.19
N GLU A 561 21.92 -16.43 24.98
CA GLU A 561 23.25 -16.87 24.57
C GLU A 561 23.62 -16.34 23.19
N LEU A 562 22.70 -16.42 22.22
CA LEU A 562 22.88 -15.86 20.89
C LEU A 562 23.15 -14.35 20.92
N MET A 563 22.36 -13.61 21.71
CA MET A 563 22.54 -12.17 21.91
C MET A 563 23.92 -11.86 22.53
N GLN A 564 24.35 -12.65 23.51
CA GLN A 564 25.65 -12.47 24.15
C GLN A 564 26.80 -12.73 23.17
N LEU A 565 26.80 -13.87 22.47
CA LEU A 565 27.87 -14.20 21.52
C LEU A 565 27.90 -13.24 20.33
N PHE A 566 26.74 -12.84 19.81
CA PHE A 566 26.66 -11.82 18.77
C PHE A 566 27.34 -10.52 19.20
N ARG A 567 27.12 -10.08 20.44
CA ARG A 567 27.77 -8.89 21.02
C ARG A 567 29.27 -9.05 21.16
N GLU A 568 29.72 -10.21 21.64
CA GLU A 568 31.13 -10.51 21.83
C GLU A 568 31.88 -10.50 20.48
N GLU A 569 31.32 -11.14 19.44
CA GLU A 569 31.93 -11.17 18.11
C GLU A 569 31.84 -9.81 17.37
N ALA A 570 30.71 -9.11 17.49
CA ALA A 570 30.53 -7.79 16.91
C ALA A 570 31.23 -6.67 17.71
N ALA A 571 31.69 -6.96 18.94
CA ALA A 571 32.26 -6.03 19.89
C ALA A 571 31.43 -4.74 20.07
N ILE A 572 30.13 -4.91 20.39
CA ILE A 572 29.13 -3.83 20.58
C ILE A 572 28.40 -3.87 21.93
#